data_AF-A0A953KVQ7-F1
#
_entry.id   AF-A0A953KVQ7-F1
#
_cell.length_a   1.000
_cell.length_b   1.000
_cell.length_c   1.000
_cell.angle_alpha   90.00
_cell.angle_beta   90.00
_cell.angle_gamma   90.00
#
_symmetry.space_group_name_H-M   'P 1'
#
loop_
_entity.id
_entity.type
_entity.pdbx_description
1 polymer ?
#
loop_
_entity_poly.entity_id
_entity_poly.type
_entity_poly.pdbx_seq_one_letter_code
_entity_poly.pdbx_strand_id
1 'polypeptide(L)'
;MVKKTIAYVMILVAVGIGIYWYSSGANIYTLTSVPVEVKDELFGTTETHWEETYRPGLDVLGPAMGGLILIASVLLWLARRDGRRPQPE
;
A
#
# COMPACT_ATOMS: atom_id res chain seq x y z
N MET A 1 -13.94 4.93 21.94
CA MET A 1 -12.82 3.97 21.75
C MET A 1 -12.79 3.39 20.34
N VAL A 2 -13.89 2.84 19.83
CA VAL A 2 -13.97 2.20 18.49
C VAL A 2 -13.37 3.01 17.34
N LYS A 3 -13.68 4.31 17.21
CA LYS A 3 -13.16 5.19 16.15
C LYS A 3 -11.62 5.24 16.11
N LYS A 4 -10.95 5.23 17.28
CA LYS A 4 -9.48 5.24 17.38
C LYS A 4 -8.90 3.91 16.93
N THR A 5 -9.50 2.80 17.36
CA THR A 5 -9.09 1.44 16.96
C THR A 5 -9.18 1.28 15.44
N ILE A 6 -10.30 1.69 14.82
CA ILE A 6 -10.47 1.65 13.36
C ILE A 6 -9.38 2.47 12.68
N ALA A 7 -9.11 3.69 13.15
CA ALA A 7 -8.07 4.53 12.55
C ALA A 7 -6.67 3.89 12.64
N TYR A 8 -6.32 3.26 13.76
CA TYR A 8 -5.03 2.56 13.88
C TYR A 8 -4.93 1.35 12.95
N VAL A 9 -6.02 0.58 12.80
CA VAL A 9 -6.06 -0.52 11.83
C VAL A 9 -5.87 0.00 10.41
N MET A 10 -6.54 1.10 10.04
CA MET A 10 -6.38 1.71 8.70
C MET A 10 -4.94 2.18 8.44
N ILE A 11 -4.29 2.77 9.44
CA ILE A 11 -2.87 3.16 9.34
C ILE A 11 -1.98 1.93 9.16
N LEU A 12 -2.22 0.87 9.94
CA LEU A 12 -1.44 -0.37 9.84
C LEU A 12 -1.59 -1.02 8.47
N VAL A 13 -2.80 -1.03 7.90
CA VAL A 13 -3.05 -1.51 6.53
C VAL A 13 -2.30 -0.64 5.51
N ALA A 14 -2.34 0.69 5.64
CA ALA A 14 -1.62 1.60 4.75
C ALA A 14 -0.10 1.36 4.78
N VAL A 15 0.46 1.11 5.97
CA VAL A 15 1.87 0.74 6.12
C VAL A 15 2.16 -0.62 5.47
N GLY A 16 1.28 -1.62 5.64
CA GLY A 16 1.40 -2.92 4.99
C GLY A 16 1.43 -2.83 3.46
N ILE A 17 0.57 -1.99 2.88
CA ILE A 17 0.58 -1.70 1.44
C ILE A 17 1.91 -1.08 1.01
N GLY A 18 2.43 -0.12 1.79
CA GLY A 18 3.73 0.50 1.53
C GLY A 18 4.90 -0.49 1.56
N ILE A 19 4.90 -1.43 2.52
CA ILE A 19 5.90 -2.50 2.60
C ILE A 19 5.81 -3.43 1.38
N TYR A 20 4.59 -3.82 1.00
CA TYR A 20 4.37 -4.65 -0.19
C TYR A 20 4.88 -3.96 -1.45
N TRP A 21 4.52 -2.69 -1.67
CA TRP A 21 4.98 -1.89 -2.80
C TRP A 21 6.51 -1.76 -2.85
N TYR A 22 7.14 -1.55 -1.69
CA TYR A 22 8.60 -1.50 -1.61
C TYR A 22 9.23 -2.84 -2.00
N SER A 23 8.67 -3.96 -1.50
CA SER A 23 9.16 -5.31 -1.80
C SER A 23 8.93 -5.75 -3.25
N SER A 24 7.92 -5.19 -3.93
CA SER A 24 7.60 -5.54 -5.33
C SER A 24 8.45 -4.78 -6.37
N GLY A 25 9.36 -3.92 -5.89
CA GLY A 25 10.33 -3.18 -6.70
C GLY A 25 10.12 -1.66 -6.72
N ALA A 26 9.22 -1.12 -5.89
CA ALA A 26 8.96 0.32 -5.78
C ALA A 26 8.61 1.00 -7.12
N ASN A 27 7.85 0.30 -7.97
CA ASN A 27 7.48 0.80 -9.29
C ASN A 27 6.47 1.96 -9.18
N ILE A 28 6.72 3.05 -9.89
CA ILE A 28 5.81 4.21 -9.91
C ILE A 28 4.52 3.86 -10.65
N TYR A 29 4.63 3.18 -11.78
CA TYR A 29 3.51 2.76 -12.62
C TYR A 29 3.23 1.27 -12.47
N THR A 30 1.97 0.89 -12.64
CA THR A 30 1.57 -0.51 -12.64
C THR A 30 2.18 -1.25 -13.83
N LEU A 31 2.86 -2.36 -13.56
CA LEU A 31 3.47 -3.23 -14.57
C LEU A 31 2.57 -4.44 -14.81
N THR A 32 2.35 -4.78 -16.07
CA THR A 32 1.63 -6.00 -16.51
C THR A 32 2.57 -7.06 -17.09
N SER A 33 3.79 -6.65 -17.48
CA SER A 33 4.86 -7.55 -17.93
C SER A 33 6.19 -7.11 -17.33
N VAL A 34 7.00 -8.08 -16.93
CA VAL A 34 8.34 -7.84 -16.35
C VAL A 34 9.36 -8.67 -17.12
N PRO A 35 10.50 -8.09 -17.55
CA PRO A 35 11.56 -8.86 -18.17
C PRO A 35 12.24 -9.72 -17.10
N VAL A 36 12.30 -11.02 -17.36
CA VAL A 36 12.98 -12.01 -16.55
C VAL A 36 14.11 -12.58 -17.39
N GLU A 37 15.34 -12.42 -16.91
CA GLU A 37 16.50 -13.04 -17.53
C GLU A 37 16.54 -14.52 -17.13
N VAL A 38 16.30 -15.40 -18.11
CA VAL A 38 16.44 -16.83 -17.93
C VAL A 38 17.81 -17.20 -18.47
N LYS A 39 18.66 -17.72 -17.58
CA LYS A 39 19.99 -18.20 -17.96
C LYS A 39 19.85 -19.63 -18.43
N ASP A 40 20.14 -19.88 -19.70
CA ASP A 40 20.15 -21.25 -20.23
C ASP A 40 21.42 -21.96 -19.73
N GLU A 41 21.24 -22.95 -18.86
CA GLU A 41 22.34 -23.72 -18.27
C GLU A 41 23.07 -24.60 -19.31
N LEU A 42 22.42 -24.93 -20.43
CA LEU A 42 23.02 -25.76 -21.49
C LEU A 42 23.95 -24.97 -22.42
N PHE A 43 23.58 -23.73 -22.75
CA PHE A 43 24.30 -22.92 -23.75
C PHE A 43 25.01 -21.70 -23.16
N GLY A 44 24.80 -21.39 -21.88
CA GLY A 44 25.43 -20.25 -21.20
C GLY A 44 24.94 -18.89 -21.69
N THR A 45 23.89 -18.87 -22.51
CA THR A 45 23.25 -17.68 -23.07
C THR A 45 22.16 -17.16 -22.13
N THR A 46 22.04 -15.84 -22.04
CA THR A 46 20.95 -15.18 -21.30
C THR A 46 19.85 -14.80 -22.29
N GLU A 47 18.65 -15.37 -22.14
CA GLU A 47 17.48 -14.95 -22.90
C GLU A 47 16.56 -14.09 -22.01
N THR A 48 16.10 -12.96 -22.54
CA THR A 48 15.11 -12.11 -21.86
C THR A 48 13.71 -12.61 -22.19
N HIS A 49 13.08 -13.29 -21.23
CA HIS A 49 11.67 -13.66 -21.30
C HIS A 49 10.80 -12.56 -20.68
N TRP A 50 9.64 -12.30 -21.25
CA TRP A 50 8.66 -11.38 -20.67
C TRP A 50 7.61 -12.18 -19.94
N GLU A 51 7.61 -12.11 -18.61
CA GLU A 51 6.62 -12.80 -17.79
C GLU A 51 5.45 -11.87 -17.49
N GLU A 52 4.23 -12.34 -17.72
CA GLU A 52 3.01 -11.61 -17.37
C GLU A 52 2.82 -11.63 -15.85
N THR A 53 3.39 -10.64 -15.18
CA THR A 53 3.22 -10.45 -13.73
C THR A 53 2.58 -9.10 -13.48
N TYR A 54 1.40 -9.12 -12.86
CA TYR A 54 0.74 -7.90 -12.40
C TYR A 54 1.43 -7.38 -11.13
N ARG A 55 2.12 -6.24 -11.24
CA ARG A 55 2.72 -5.53 -10.11
C ARG A 55 2.08 -4.14 -10.00
N PRO A 56 1.15 -3.94 -9.05
CA PRO A 56 0.49 -2.66 -8.88
C PRO A 56 1.52 -1.60 -8.44
N GLY A 57 1.55 -0.50 -9.18
CA GLY A 57 2.46 0.61 -8.94
C GLY A 57 1.93 1.58 -7.90
N LEU A 58 2.70 2.65 -7.70
CA LEU A 58 2.31 3.76 -6.82
C LEU A 58 1.11 4.53 -7.39
N ASP A 59 0.88 4.49 -8.70
CA ASP A 59 -0.30 5.02 -9.38
C ASP A 59 -1.62 4.43 -8.86
N VAL A 60 -1.64 3.15 -8.50
CA VAL A 60 -2.81 2.46 -7.93
C VAL A 60 -2.74 2.42 -6.40
N LEU A 61 -1.59 2.01 -5.84
CA LEU A 61 -1.44 1.83 -4.40
C LEU A 61 -1.33 3.16 -3.64
N GLY A 62 -0.77 4.19 -4.26
CA GLY A 62 -0.59 5.52 -3.67
C GLY A 62 -1.92 6.17 -3.28
N PRO A 63 -2.91 6.31 -4.18
CA PRO A 63 -4.24 6.80 -3.84
C PRO A 63 -4.92 5.97 -2.76
N ALA A 64 -4.77 4.64 -2.78
CA ALA A 64 -5.32 3.76 -1.76
C ALA A 64 -4.72 4.04 -0.36
N MET A 65 -3.39 4.11 -0.28
CA MET A 65 -2.68 4.49 0.95
C MET A 65 -3.07 5.89 1.42
N GLY A 66 -3.08 6.87 0.52
CA GLY A 66 -3.46 8.24 0.80
C GLY A 66 -4.89 8.35 1.33
N GLY A 67 -5.84 7.65 0.72
CA GLY A 67 -7.22 7.57 1.18
C GLY A 67 -7.35 6.96 2.58
N LEU A 68 -6.64 5.86 2.86
CA LEU A 68 -6.63 5.24 4.18
C LEU A 68 -6.09 6.18 5.25
N ILE A 69 -4.97 6.86 4.97
CA ILE A 69 -4.34 7.82 5.90
C ILE A 69 -5.25 9.03 6.13
N LEU A 70 -5.87 9.56 5.08
CA LEU A 70 -6.80 10.69 5.17
C LEU A 70 -8.00 10.34 6.05
N ILE A 71 -8.66 9.21 5.80
CA ILE A 71 -9.82 8.77 6.58
C ILE A 71 -9.41 8.50 8.03
N ALA A 72 -8.29 7.83 8.27
CA ALA A 72 -7.78 7.59 9.61
C ALA A 72 -7.52 8.91 10.37
N SER A 73 -6.94 9.91 9.69
CA SER A 73 -6.70 11.24 10.25
C SER A 73 -7.99 11.94 10.66
N VAL A 74 -9.02 11.88 9.79
CA VAL A 74 -10.36 12.42 10.09
C VAL A 74 -11.00 11.69 11.28
N LEU A 75 -10.92 10.36 11.32
CA LEU A 75 -11.46 9.56 12.43
C LEU A 75 -10.77 9.89 13.77
N LEU A 76 -9.45 10.05 13.77
CA LEU A 76 -8.70 10.46 14.96
C LEU A 76 -9.09 11.87 15.41
N TRP A 77 -9.28 12.79 14.47
CA TRP A 77 -9.73 14.15 14.77
C TRP A 77 -11.13 14.18 15.37
N LEU A 78 -12.08 13.41 14.81
CA LEU A 78 -13.43 13.27 15.36
C LEU A 78 -13.41 12.63 16.75
N ALA A 79 -12.62 11.57 16.94
CA ALA A 79 -12.48 10.90 18.23
C ALA A 79 -11.87 11.81 19.32
N ARG A 80 -11.04 12.79 18.94
CA ARG A 80 -10.53 13.83 19.86
C ARG A 80 -11.60 14.86 20.23
N ARG A 81 -12.49 15.23 19.29
CA ARG A 81 -13.58 16.18 19.53
C ARG A 81 -14.65 15.63 20.47
N ASP A 82 -15.03 14.36 20.30
CA ASP A 82 -16.05 13.74 21.14
C ASP A 82 -15.62 13.65 22.61
N GLY A 83 -14.33 13.44 22.88
CA GLY A 83 -13.79 13.43 24.24
C GLY A 83 -13.66 14.80 24.91
N ARG A 84 -13.88 15.91 24.17
CA ARG A 84 -13.82 17.28 24.71
C ARG A 84 -15.20 17.89 24.96
N ARG A 85 -16.30 17.19 24.63
CA ARG A 85 -17.64 17.70 24.92
C ARG A 85 -17.91 17.54 26.43
N PRO A 86 -18.29 18.62 27.15
CA PRO A 86 -18.78 18.47 28.50
C PRO A 86 -20.01 17.56 28.49
N GLN A 87 -20.09 16.60 29.42
CA GLN A 87 -21.30 15.81 29.61
C GLN A 87 -22.39 16.75 30.14
N PRO A 88 -23.59 16.78 29.52
CA PRO A 88 -24.73 17.43 30.16
C PRO A 88 -25.08 16.64 31.42
N GLU A 89 -25.10 17.35 32.54
CA GLU A 89 -25.50 16.86 33.87
C GLU A 89 -27.00 16.53 33.92
#